data_AF-A0AAJ1TZQ8-F1
#
_entry.id   AF-A0AAJ1TZQ8-F1
#
_cell.length_a   1.000
_cell.length_b   1.000
_cell.length_c   1.000
_cell.angle_alpha   90.00
_cell.angle_beta   90.00
_cell.angle_gamma   90.00
#
_symmetry.space_group_name_H-M   'P 1'
#
loop_
_entity.id
_entity.type
_entity.pdbx_description
1 polymer ?
#
loop_
_entity_poly.entity_id
_entity_poly.type
_entity_poly.pdbx_seq_one_letter_code
_entity_poly.pdbx_strand_id
1 'polypeptide(L)'
;MADQVKITVTLEAALANRLRAAATERGWSVESLAAECVVQHLEVAIRHRVLIERLEQVDAAILDMAEAVGELGAPAAAIDLSKVCRLGRDIDAADTAP
;
A
#
# COMPACT_ATOMS: atom_id res chain seq x y z
N MET A 1 10.93 -33.23 -11.35
CA MET A 1 11.93 -32.91 -10.30
C MET A 1 12.88 -31.77 -10.71
N ALA A 2 12.58 -30.97 -11.74
CA ALA A 2 13.53 -29.99 -12.30
C ALA A 2 13.48 -28.59 -11.66
N ASP A 3 12.71 -28.37 -10.60
CA ASP A 3 12.41 -27.03 -10.05
C ASP A 3 12.71 -26.86 -8.55
N GLN A 4 13.45 -27.81 -7.94
CA GLN A 4 13.82 -27.69 -6.52
C GLN A 4 15.28 -27.24 -6.37
N VAL A 5 15.48 -26.13 -5.66
CA VAL A 5 16.80 -25.60 -5.31
C VAL A 5 17.08 -25.90 -3.84
N LYS A 6 18.25 -26.49 -3.56
CA LYS A 6 18.73 -26.72 -2.19
C LYS A 6 19.51 -25.50 -1.72
N ILE A 7 19.12 -24.95 -0.58
CA ILE A 7 19.78 -23.82 0.07
C ILE A 7 20.29 -24.28 1.43
N THR A 8 21.52 -23.91 1.77
CA THR A 8 22.10 -24.11 3.10
C THR A 8 22.24 -22.76 3.78
N VAL A 9 21.67 -22.62 4.98
CA VAL A 9 21.71 -21.38 5.76
C VAL A 9 22.18 -21.65 7.19
N THR A 10 22.90 -20.68 7.76
CA THR A 10 23.29 -20.70 9.17
C THR A 10 22.31 -19.86 9.95
N LEU A 11 21.69 -20.44 10.97
CA LEU A 11 20.77 -19.75 11.88
C LEU A 11 21.43 -19.49 13.22
N GLU A 12 21.01 -18.41 13.86
CA GLU A 12 21.31 -18.17 15.27
C GLU A 12 20.74 -19.31 16.13
N ALA A 13 21.46 -19.68 17.19
CA ALA A 13 21.19 -20.90 17.94
C ALA A 13 19.80 -20.90 18.61
N ALA A 14 19.37 -19.77 19.19
CA ALA A 14 18.06 -19.65 19.80
C ALA A 14 16.94 -19.78 18.75
N LEU A 15 17.10 -19.17 17.57
CA LEU A 15 16.17 -19.33 16.46
C LEU A 15 16.09 -20.78 15.97
N ALA A 16 17.23 -21.45 15.79
CA ALA A 16 17.28 -22.86 15.40
C ALA A 16 16.56 -23.76 16.42
N ASN A 17 16.73 -23.50 17.72
CA ASN A 17 16.05 -24.23 18.78
C ASN A 17 14.54 -24.00 18.78
N ARG A 18 14.09 -22.75 18.58
CA ARG A 18 12.66 -22.43 18.45
C ARG A 18 12.02 -23.12 17.25
N LEU A 19 12.72 -23.14 16.11
CA LEU A 19 12.24 -23.82 14.91
C LEU A 19 12.12 -25.33 15.13
N ARG A 20 13.11 -25.96 15.79
CA ARG A 20 13.06 -27.39 16.15
C ARG A 20 11.88 -27.71 17.06
N ALA A 21 11.68 -26.92 18.11
CA ALA A 21 10.55 -27.09 19.03
C ALA A 21 9.21 -26.99 18.28
N ALA A 22 9.03 -25.94 17.48
CA ALA A 22 7.81 -25.73 16.69
C ALA A 22 7.57 -26.82 15.63
N ALA A 23 8.64 -27.36 15.03
CA ALA A 23 8.53 -28.49 14.11
C ALA A 23 8.09 -29.75 14.84
N THR A 24 8.64 -29.99 16.03
CA THR A 24 8.31 -31.15 16.87
C THR A 24 6.86 -31.12 17.33
N GLU A 25 6.37 -29.96 17.79
CA GLU A 25 4.98 -29.75 18.20
C GLU A 25 3.98 -30.04 17.06
N ARG A 26 4.38 -29.80 15.82
CA ARG A 26 3.56 -30.03 14.61
C ARG A 26 3.77 -31.40 13.97
N GLY A 27 4.73 -32.19 14.45
CA GLY A 27 5.12 -33.46 13.83
C GLY A 27 5.76 -33.30 12.45
N TRP A 28 6.39 -32.15 12.17
CA TRP A 28 7.02 -31.82 10.89
C TRP A 28 8.54 -31.94 10.98
N SER A 29 9.20 -32.08 9.83
CA SER A 29 10.65 -31.89 9.78
C SER A 29 11.01 -30.42 9.94
N VAL A 30 12.21 -30.14 10.46
CA VAL A 30 12.70 -28.77 10.63
C VAL A 30 12.82 -28.08 9.27
N GLU A 31 13.23 -28.82 8.24
CA GLU A 31 13.43 -28.33 6.88
C GLU A 31 12.10 -27.98 6.20
N SER A 32 11.06 -28.79 6.38
CA SER A 32 9.73 -28.50 5.82
C SER A 32 9.11 -27.27 6.48
N LEU A 33 9.18 -27.18 7.81
CA LEU A 33 8.71 -25.98 8.51
C LEU A 33 9.51 -24.73 8.11
N ALA A 34 10.84 -24.84 7.94
CA ALA A 34 11.66 -23.74 7.47
C ALA A 34 11.22 -23.26 6.08
N ALA A 35 10.98 -24.19 5.15
CA ALA A 35 10.53 -23.86 3.81
C ALA A 35 9.18 -23.12 3.83
N GLU A 36 8.21 -23.61 4.61
CA GLU A 36 6.91 -22.96 4.78
C GLU A 36 7.04 -21.55 5.39
N CYS A 37 7.88 -21.39 6.41
CA CYS A 37 8.16 -20.06 6.98
C CYS A 37 8.75 -19.09 5.95
N VAL A 38 9.65 -19.56 5.08
CA VAL A 38 10.23 -18.73 4.01
C VAL A 38 9.16 -18.32 2.99
N VAL A 39 8.32 -19.24 2.56
CA VAL A 39 7.20 -18.94 1.65
C VAL A 39 6.28 -17.88 2.26
N GLN A 40 5.82 -18.11 3.50
CA GLN A 40 4.94 -17.18 4.18
C GLN A 40 5.57 -15.80 4.35
N HIS A 41 6.85 -15.73 4.76
CA HIS A 41 7.52 -14.46 4.96
C HIS A 41 7.72 -13.71 3.64
N LEU A 42 8.07 -14.42 2.56
CA LEU A 42 8.25 -13.82 1.24
C LEU A 42 6.93 -13.25 0.70
N GLU A 43 5.82 -13.95 0.86
CA GLU A 43 4.50 -13.43 0.48
C GLU A 43 4.17 -12.12 1.21
N VAL A 44 4.42 -12.08 2.52
CA VAL A 44 4.18 -10.87 3.34
C VAL A 44 5.07 -9.73 2.88
N ALA A 45 6.36 -10.00 2.65
CA ALA A 45 7.31 -8.99 2.18
C ALA A 45 6.91 -8.41 0.82
N ILE A 46 6.47 -9.25 -0.12
CA ILE A 46 5.98 -8.82 -1.44
C ILE A 46 4.72 -7.95 -1.29
N ARG A 47 3.73 -8.39 -0.50
CA ARG A 47 2.50 -7.61 -0.28
C ARG A 47 2.81 -6.26 0.36
N HIS A 48 3.70 -6.23 1.34
CA HIS A 48 4.09 -4.99 2.02
C HIS A 48 4.78 -4.01 1.06
N ARG A 49 5.67 -4.50 0.20
CA ARG A 49 6.30 -3.68 -0.84
C ARG A 49 5.26 -3.06 -1.78
N VAL A 50 4.33 -3.85 -2.29
CA VAL A 50 3.28 -3.35 -3.20
C VAL A 50 2.40 -2.29 -2.51
N LEU A 51 2.14 -2.45 -1.21
CA LEU A 51 1.39 -1.44 -0.45
C LEU A 51 2.15 -0.12 -0.36
N ILE A 52 3.46 -0.15 -0.09
CA ILE A 52 4.30 1.06 -0.05
C ILE A 52 4.31 1.75 -1.42
N GLU A 53 4.56 1.00 -2.50
CA GLU A 53 4.58 1.55 -3.87
C GLU A 53 3.24 2.22 -4.22
N ARG A 54 2.11 1.66 -3.76
CA ARG A 54 0.79 2.25 -3.95
C ARG A 54 0.57 3.50 -3.09
N LEU A 55 1.06 3.52 -1.87
CA LEU A 55 0.98 4.71 -1.01
C LEU A 55 1.75 5.87 -1.63
N GLU A 56 2.95 5.63 -2.14
CA GLU A 56 3.74 6.66 -2.84
C GLU A 56 3.01 7.22 -4.06
N GLN A 57 2.33 6.38 -4.85
CA GLN A 57 1.51 6.83 -6.00
C GLN A 57 0.31 7.67 -5.56
N VAL A 58 -0.36 7.27 -4.47
CA VAL A 58 -1.49 8.03 -3.92
C VAL A 58 -1.03 9.36 -3.38
N ASP A 59 0.09 9.41 -2.66
CA ASP A 59 0.66 10.64 -2.13
C ASP A 59 1.04 11.61 -3.25
N ALA A 60 1.65 11.11 -4.33
CA ALA A 60 1.93 11.92 -5.52
C ALA A 60 0.64 12.50 -6.13
N ALA A 61 -0.39 11.66 -6.31
CA ALA A 61 -1.67 12.13 -6.83
C ALA A 61 -2.36 13.16 -5.92
N ILE A 62 -2.22 13.03 -4.59
CA ILE A 62 -2.75 14.01 -3.63
C ILE A 62 -2.03 15.35 -3.78
N LEU A 63 -0.71 15.35 -3.94
CA LEU A 63 0.07 16.56 -4.16
C LEU A 63 -0.33 17.24 -5.49
N ASP A 64 -0.45 16.47 -6.57
CA ASP A 64 -0.90 16.98 -7.88
C ASP A 64 -2.30 17.60 -7.80
N MET A 65 -3.22 16.94 -7.08
CA MET A 65 -4.56 17.49 -6.86
C MET A 65 -4.54 18.78 -6.04
N ALA A 66 -3.68 18.86 -5.02
CA ALA A 66 -3.54 20.06 -4.19
C ALA A 66 -2.97 21.24 -5.00
N GLU A 67 -1.99 20.99 -5.87
CA GLU A 67 -1.46 21.98 -6.81
C GLU A 67 -2.55 22.50 -7.74
N ALA A 68 -3.29 21.60 -8.40
CA ALA A 68 -4.37 21.98 -9.31
C ALA A 68 -5.45 22.82 -8.61
N VAL A 69 -5.86 22.45 -7.38
CA VAL A 69 -6.81 23.26 -6.59
C VAL A 69 -6.23 24.62 -6.23
N GLY A 70 -4.94 24.68 -5.89
CA GLY A 70 -4.23 25.93 -5.62
C GLY A 70 -4.22 26.87 -6.82
N GLU A 71 -3.94 26.35 -8.02
CA GLU A 71 -4.00 27.11 -9.27
C GLU A 71 -5.42 27.63 -9.57
N LEU A 72 -6.45 26.81 -9.34
CA LEU A 72 -7.86 27.21 -9.49
C LEU A 72 -8.26 28.33 -8.54
N GLY A 73 -7.70 28.34 -7.33
CA GLY A 73 -7.95 29.38 -6.32
C GLY A 73 -7.09 30.63 -6.47
N ALA A 74 -6.10 30.63 -7.37
CA ALA A 74 -5.20 31.76 -7.55
C ALA A 74 -5.93 32.94 -8.22
N PRO A 75 -5.83 34.17 -7.67
CA PRO A 75 -6.59 35.35 -8.14
C PRO A 75 -6.19 35.84 -9.55
N ALA A 76 -5.23 35.17 -10.21
CA ALA A 76 -4.70 35.54 -11.52
C ALA A 76 -5.27 34.71 -12.69
N ALA A 77 -5.98 33.62 -12.43
CA ALA A 77 -6.54 32.81 -13.51
C ALA A 77 -8.02 33.18 -13.69
N ALA A 78 -8.37 33.73 -14.86
CA ALA A 78 -9.74 33.98 -15.29
C ALA A 78 -10.48 32.66 -15.55
N ILE A 79 -10.57 31.82 -14.53
CA ILE A 79 -11.20 30.51 -14.58
C ILE A 79 -12.66 30.72 -14.21
N ASP A 80 -13.52 30.38 -15.18
CA ASP A 80 -14.96 30.37 -15.00
C ASP A 80 -15.36 29.24 -14.04
N LEU A 81 -15.37 29.54 -12.74
CA LEU A 81 -15.74 28.63 -11.65
C LEU A 81 -17.15 28.05 -11.82
N SER A 82 -18.02 28.64 -12.64
CA SER A 82 -19.35 28.10 -12.94
C SER A 82 -19.31 26.78 -13.72
N LYS A 83 -18.19 26.48 -14.40
CA LYS A 83 -17.95 25.22 -15.12
C LYS A 83 -17.36 24.11 -14.23
N VAL A 84 -16.87 24.46 -13.04
CA VAL A 84 -16.17 23.53 -12.13
C VAL A 84 -16.99 23.29 -10.86
N CYS A 85 -17.62 24.32 -10.31
CA CYS A 85 -18.41 24.25 -9.09
C CYS A 85 -19.89 24.01 -9.39
N ARG A 86 -20.39 22.81 -9.11
CA ARG A 86 -21.83 22.50 -9.22
C ARG A 86 -22.70 23.27 -8.21
N LEU A 87 -22.11 23.76 -7.12
CA LEU A 87 -22.80 24.36 -5.97
C LEU A 87 -23.21 25.83 -6.16
N GLY A 88 -22.86 26.49 -7.27
CA GLY A 88 -23.20 27.90 -7.51
C GLY A 88 -24.52 28.15 -8.24
N ARG A 89 -25.16 27.12 -8.82
CA ARG A 89 -26.31 27.35 -9.73
C ARG A 89 -27.61 27.72 -9.00
N ASP A 90 -27.73 27.38 -7.72
CA ASP A 90 -28.99 27.48 -6.98
C ASP A 90 -28.99 28.54 -5.87
N ILE A 91 -27.87 29.23 -5.60
CA ILE A 91 -27.81 30.27 -4.55
C ILE A 91 -28.34 31.61 -5.08
N ASP A 92 -28.10 31.94 -6.35
CA ASP A 92 -28.59 33.18 -6.97
C ASP A 92 -30.11 33.18 -7.24
N ALA A 93 -30.75 32.00 -7.26
CA ALA A 93 -32.20 31.87 -7.46
C ALA A 93 -33.02 32.14 -6.18
N ALA A 94 -32.40 32.16 -5.01
CA ALA A 94 -33.09 32.32 -3.72
C ALA A 94 -33.14 33.78 -3.23
N ASP A 95 -32.33 34.69 -3.79
CA ASP A 95 -32.20 36.08 -3.32
C ASP A 95 -32.86 37.12 -4.27
N THR A 96 -33.67 36.65 -5.23
CA THR A 96 -34.47 37.51 -6.12
C THR A 96 -35.94 37.07 -6.13
N ALA A 97 -36.60 37.15 -4.99
CA ALA A 97 -38.06 37.22 -4.90
C ALA A 97 -38.45 38.48 -4.09
N PRO A 98 -39.40 39.31 -4.60
CA PRO A 98 -39.77 40.60 -4.00
C PRO A 98 -40.48 40.48 -2.65
#